data_AF-A0A3D9JPV1-F1
#
_entry.id   AF-A0A3D9JPV1-F1
#
_cell.length_a   1.000
_cell.length_b   1.000
_cell.length_c   1.000
_cell.angle_alpha   90.00
_cell.angle_beta   90.00
_cell.angle_gamma   90.00
#
_symmetry.space_group_name_H-M   'P 1'
#
loop_
_entity.id
_entity.type
_entity.pdbx_description
1 polymer ?
#
loop_
_entity_poly.entity_id
_entity_poly.type
_entity_poly.pdbx_seq_one_letter_code
_entity_poly.pdbx_strand_id
1 'polypeptide(L)'
;MKQSQNQINASLQDLTEKVLQTLGLPEEGFKEKLKSLTPMENMIRTAILFEFTEGKTVNVADLIPMVKQLGVDLQSILSRFSELDLIHWDKKSGNVTVAYPYSGIPTPHRVTLSGKSPAYSMCAIDALGIPSMFESDALIESECAHCGEKININVKNNVPVSNPETVVVGVGTVTDMTSCSTTSCSTDPNPPVSTSCCPAIQFYCSDKHWSESNEKNPTKAGTRLTLLEAFEVGAGVFGGALQGFKNEMTIQTEADKIILESERFTCKGCLERVNEAIANLPEVTGQPESAGNLLIVPININHDTDIRNIANAAQTALESDPYYPFPVTVIYR
;
A
#
# COMPACT_ATOMS: atom_id res chain seq x y z
N MET A 1 25.95 -10.23 -14.66
CA MET A 1 24.48 -10.09 -14.51
C MET A 1 24.06 -10.03 -13.05
N LYS A 2 24.25 -11.08 -12.21
CA LYS A 2 23.89 -10.99 -10.78
C LYS A 2 24.65 -9.92 -9.96
N GLN A 3 25.96 -9.75 -10.19
CA GLN A 3 26.75 -8.71 -9.52
C GLN A 3 26.38 -7.28 -9.94
N SER A 4 26.09 -7.05 -11.22
CA SER A 4 25.65 -5.74 -11.72
C SER A 4 24.25 -5.39 -11.22
N GLN A 5 23.35 -6.36 -11.16
CA GLN A 5 21.99 -6.16 -10.61
C GLN A 5 22.03 -5.84 -9.11
N ASN A 6 22.88 -6.52 -8.34
CA ASN A 6 23.05 -6.25 -6.90
C ASN A 6 23.67 -4.87 -6.64
N GLN A 7 24.60 -4.41 -7.48
CA GLN A 7 25.18 -3.07 -7.37
C GLN A 7 24.17 -1.97 -7.72
N ILE A 8 23.33 -2.20 -8.74
CA ILE A 8 22.24 -1.29 -9.09
C ILE A 8 21.25 -1.20 -7.92
N ASN A 9 20.77 -2.34 -7.41
CA ASN A 9 19.81 -2.37 -6.30
C ASN A 9 20.35 -1.66 -5.05
N ALA A 10 21.63 -1.82 -4.72
CA ALA A 10 22.27 -1.13 -3.60
C ALA A 10 22.36 0.40 -3.83
N SER A 11 22.64 0.84 -5.07
CA SER A 11 22.68 2.26 -5.42
C SER A 11 21.30 2.93 -5.35
N LEU A 12 20.22 2.19 -5.65
CA LEU A 12 18.85 2.69 -5.60
C LEU A 12 18.31 2.80 -4.17
N GLN A 13 18.71 1.86 -3.32
CA GLN A 13 18.41 1.91 -1.89
C GLN A 13 19.06 3.13 -1.24
N ASP A 14 20.35 3.36 -1.53
CA ASP A 14 21.12 4.54 -1.05
C ASP A 14 20.50 5.87 -1.51
N LEU A 15 19.91 5.94 -2.72
CA LEU A 15 19.18 7.13 -3.17
C LEU A 15 17.90 7.36 -2.36
N THR A 16 17.10 6.31 -2.15
CA THR A 16 15.85 6.38 -1.37
C THR A 16 16.15 6.85 0.06
N GLU A 17 17.18 6.27 0.67
CA GLU A 17 17.71 6.65 1.98
C GLU A 17 18.04 8.14 2.07
N LYS A 18 18.83 8.66 1.12
CA LYS A 18 19.23 10.06 1.09
C LYS A 18 18.05 11.02 0.97
N VAL A 19 17.05 10.67 0.15
CA VAL A 19 15.86 11.50 -0.03
C VAL A 19 15.03 11.53 1.25
N LEU A 20 14.79 10.37 1.88
CA LEU A 20 14.07 10.30 3.15
C LEU A 20 14.80 11.05 4.27
N GLN A 21 16.12 10.92 4.37
CA GLN A 21 16.95 11.67 5.32
C GLN A 21 16.84 13.19 5.11
N THR A 22 16.83 13.65 3.86
CA THR A 22 16.65 15.08 3.54
C THR A 22 15.28 15.60 3.99
N LEU A 23 14.27 14.73 3.97
CA LEU A 23 12.94 15.00 4.48
C LEU A 23 12.84 14.84 6.02
N GLY A 24 13.89 14.38 6.69
CA GLY A 24 13.86 14.05 8.12
C GLY A 24 12.89 12.91 8.44
N LEU A 25 12.67 12.03 7.47
CA LEU A 25 11.89 10.81 7.60
C LEU A 25 12.83 9.63 7.85
N PRO A 26 12.45 8.65 8.70
CA PRO A 26 13.23 7.45 8.88
C PRO A 26 13.21 6.60 7.59
N GLU A 27 14.36 6.04 7.25
CA GLU A 27 14.60 5.22 6.05
C GLU A 27 13.57 4.09 5.87
N GLU A 28 13.42 3.24 6.89
CA GLU A 28 12.43 2.17 6.89
C GLU A 28 11.10 2.63 7.50
N GLY A 29 10.91 3.93 7.71
CA GLY A 29 9.79 4.50 8.46
C GLY A 29 8.43 4.00 7.98
N PHE A 30 8.18 4.06 6.68
CA PHE A 30 6.92 3.59 6.10
C PHE A 30 6.78 2.06 6.22
N LYS A 31 7.83 1.30 5.89
CA LYS A 31 7.80 -0.18 5.95
C LYS A 31 7.67 -0.71 7.38
N GLU A 32 8.34 -0.10 8.36
CA GLU A 32 8.21 -0.45 9.78
C GLU A 32 6.80 -0.14 10.31
N LYS A 33 6.21 1.00 9.91
CA LYS A 33 4.79 1.29 10.22
C LYS A 33 3.90 0.15 9.72
N LEU A 34 4.09 -0.31 8.47
CA LEU A 34 3.33 -1.42 7.91
C LEU A 34 3.59 -2.75 8.64
N LYS A 35 4.83 -3.08 8.97
CA LYS A 35 5.19 -4.29 9.75
C LYS A 35 4.58 -4.28 11.15
N SER A 36 4.32 -3.10 11.71
CA SER A 36 3.69 -2.95 13.03
C SER A 36 2.17 -3.11 13.02
N LEU A 37 1.56 -3.27 11.85
CA LEU A 37 0.12 -3.52 11.73
C LEU A 37 -0.19 -4.98 12.04
N THR A 38 -1.27 -5.20 12.76
CA THR A 38 -1.89 -6.52 12.89
C THR A 38 -2.45 -6.98 11.54
N PRO A 39 -2.77 -8.28 11.41
CA PRO A 39 -3.41 -8.78 10.23
C PRO A 39 -4.72 -8.06 9.83
N MET A 40 -5.57 -7.76 10.80
CA MET A 40 -6.85 -7.12 10.50
C MET A 40 -6.66 -5.66 10.11
N GLU A 41 -5.74 -4.95 10.76
CA GLU A 41 -5.39 -3.57 10.41
C GLU A 41 -4.88 -3.48 8.97
N ASN A 42 -3.94 -4.35 8.57
CA ASN A 42 -3.38 -4.30 7.24
C ASN A 42 -4.39 -4.75 6.15
N MET A 43 -5.32 -5.67 6.47
CA MET A 43 -6.45 -5.99 5.58
C MET A 43 -7.35 -4.77 5.34
N ILE A 44 -7.75 -4.06 6.40
CA ILE A 44 -8.61 -2.85 6.28
C ILE A 44 -7.88 -1.74 5.52
N ARG A 45 -6.61 -1.49 5.84
CA ARG A 45 -5.79 -0.52 5.13
C ARG A 45 -5.74 -0.83 3.64
N THR A 46 -5.51 -2.08 3.30
CA THR A 46 -5.42 -2.51 1.90
C THR A 46 -6.76 -2.37 1.19
N ALA A 47 -7.87 -2.77 1.82
CA ALA A 47 -9.20 -2.57 1.25
C ALA A 47 -9.47 -1.10 0.89
N ILE A 48 -9.12 -0.16 1.78
CA ILE A 48 -9.21 1.28 1.50
C ILE A 48 -8.42 1.66 0.24
N LEU A 49 -7.18 1.18 0.11
CA LEU A 49 -6.35 1.47 -1.06
C LEU A 49 -6.94 0.91 -2.37
N PHE A 50 -7.59 -0.26 -2.33
CA PHE A 50 -8.26 -0.81 -3.51
C PHE A 50 -9.49 0.00 -3.92
N GLU A 51 -10.26 0.51 -2.96
CA GLU A 51 -11.40 1.40 -3.27
C GLU A 51 -10.95 2.67 -4.01
N PHE A 52 -9.77 3.21 -3.66
CA PHE A 52 -9.16 4.30 -4.43
C PHE A 52 -8.86 3.92 -5.88
N THR A 53 -8.40 2.69 -6.16
CA THR A 53 -8.19 2.23 -7.55
C THR A 53 -9.48 2.17 -8.38
N GLU A 54 -10.63 2.10 -7.71
CA GLU A 54 -11.94 2.14 -8.37
C GLU A 54 -12.48 3.58 -8.52
N GLY A 55 -11.69 4.59 -8.14
CA GLY A 55 -12.03 6.01 -8.28
C GLY A 55 -13.11 6.46 -7.30
N LYS A 56 -13.33 5.69 -6.23
CA LYS A 56 -14.38 5.94 -5.25
C LYS A 56 -13.90 6.87 -4.15
N THR A 57 -14.82 7.67 -3.63
CA THR A 57 -14.65 8.34 -2.34
C THR A 57 -14.83 7.30 -1.24
N VAL A 58 -13.84 7.14 -0.37
CA VAL A 58 -13.91 6.19 0.74
C VAL A 58 -14.41 6.90 1.99
N ASN A 59 -15.54 6.46 2.55
CA ASN A 59 -16.00 6.92 3.85
C ASN A 59 -15.68 5.88 4.93
N VAL A 60 -15.21 6.31 6.10
CA VAL A 60 -14.89 5.38 7.20
C VAL A 60 -16.11 4.60 7.70
N ALA A 61 -17.33 5.10 7.48
CA ALA A 61 -18.56 4.38 7.79
C ALA A 61 -18.76 3.15 6.88
N ASP A 62 -18.22 3.16 5.66
CA ASP A 62 -18.31 2.03 4.73
C ASP A 62 -17.46 0.84 5.20
N LEU A 63 -16.56 1.05 6.17
CA LEU A 63 -15.75 0.00 6.79
C LEU A 63 -16.51 -0.78 7.87
N ILE A 64 -17.68 -0.30 8.34
CA ILE A 64 -18.45 -0.91 9.42
C ILE A 64 -18.76 -2.40 9.19
N PRO A 65 -19.20 -2.84 7.99
CA PRO A 65 -19.42 -4.26 7.73
C PRO A 65 -18.13 -5.08 7.87
N MET A 66 -17.03 -4.58 7.32
CA MET A 66 -15.73 -5.25 7.33
C MET A 66 -15.20 -5.40 8.76
N VAL A 67 -15.18 -4.33 9.57
CA VAL A 67 -14.67 -4.39 10.95
C VAL A 67 -15.52 -5.29 11.84
N LYS A 68 -16.85 -5.35 11.62
CA LYS A 68 -17.73 -6.32 12.29
C LYS A 68 -17.37 -7.76 11.94
N GLN A 69 -17.13 -8.04 10.67
CA GLN A 69 -16.74 -9.37 10.20
C GLN A 69 -15.36 -9.79 10.74
N LEU A 70 -14.45 -8.83 10.85
CA LEU A 70 -13.11 -9.04 11.42
C LEU A 70 -13.10 -9.10 12.95
N GLY A 71 -14.19 -8.69 13.62
CA GLY A 71 -14.28 -8.65 15.08
C GLY A 71 -13.40 -7.57 15.72
N VAL A 72 -13.12 -6.48 15.00
CA VAL A 72 -12.27 -5.36 15.48
C VAL A 72 -13.09 -4.08 15.67
N ASP A 73 -12.61 -3.19 16.54
CA ASP A 73 -13.26 -1.90 16.79
C ASP A 73 -12.81 -0.83 15.77
N LEU A 74 -13.76 -0.18 15.12
CA LEU A 74 -13.48 0.84 14.09
C LEU A 74 -12.66 2.01 14.63
N GLN A 75 -12.99 2.53 15.82
CA GLN A 75 -12.32 3.72 16.35
C GLN A 75 -10.89 3.43 16.77
N SER A 76 -10.62 2.23 17.31
CA SER A 76 -9.27 1.74 17.59
C SER A 76 -8.44 1.66 16.32
N ILE A 77 -8.98 1.07 15.24
CA ILE A 77 -8.29 0.94 13.96
C ILE A 77 -7.98 2.32 13.35
N LEU A 78 -8.98 3.21 13.32
CA LEU A 78 -8.81 4.54 12.77
C LEU A 78 -7.80 5.38 13.58
N SER A 79 -7.83 5.28 14.91
CA SER A 79 -6.81 5.92 15.77
C SER A 79 -5.42 5.38 15.47
N ARG A 80 -5.28 4.06 15.34
CA ARG A 80 -4.01 3.40 14.99
C ARG A 80 -3.47 3.88 13.65
N PHE A 81 -4.30 3.98 12.61
CA PHE A 81 -3.86 4.48 11.31
C PHE A 81 -3.44 5.95 11.34
N SER A 82 -4.12 6.79 12.12
CA SER A 82 -3.78 8.19 12.28
C SER A 82 -2.45 8.35 13.03
N GLU A 83 -2.24 7.60 14.11
CA GLU A 83 -1.00 7.61 14.92
C GLU A 83 0.22 7.18 14.10
N LEU A 84 0.05 6.21 13.21
CA LEU A 84 1.10 5.77 12.30
C LEU A 84 1.27 6.67 11.08
N ASP A 85 0.44 7.70 10.89
CA ASP A 85 0.40 8.52 9.68
C ASP A 85 0.29 7.65 8.41
N LEU A 86 -0.73 6.78 8.38
CA LEU A 86 -1.04 5.91 7.23
C LEU A 86 -2.34 6.33 6.55
N ILE A 87 -3.40 6.55 7.34
CA ILE A 87 -4.72 6.96 6.86
C ILE A 87 -5.27 8.07 7.77
N HIS A 88 -5.75 9.14 7.15
CA HIS A 88 -6.43 10.25 7.81
C HIS A 88 -7.80 10.46 7.18
N TRP A 89 -8.73 11.02 7.95
CA TRP A 89 -10.09 11.29 7.50
C TRP A 89 -10.61 12.60 8.08
N ASP A 90 -11.54 13.22 7.35
CA ASP A 90 -12.27 14.37 7.84
C ASP A 90 -13.26 13.94 8.92
N LYS A 91 -13.10 14.48 10.13
CA LYS A 91 -13.91 14.09 11.30
C LYS A 91 -15.39 14.47 11.15
N LYS A 92 -15.74 15.39 10.25
CA LYS A 92 -17.12 15.85 10.04
C LYS A 92 -17.87 14.96 9.05
N SER A 93 -17.31 14.77 7.86
CA SER A 93 -17.91 13.97 6.79
C SER A 93 -17.63 12.48 6.91
N GLY A 94 -16.54 12.08 7.58
CA GLY A 94 -16.06 10.71 7.61
C GLY A 94 -15.29 10.30 6.36
N ASN A 95 -15.11 11.19 5.38
CA ASN A 95 -14.36 10.87 4.17
C ASN A 95 -12.88 10.74 4.48
N VAL A 96 -12.26 9.66 4.01
CA VAL A 96 -10.81 9.47 4.01
C VAL A 96 -10.20 10.57 3.18
N THR A 97 -9.28 11.34 3.76
CA THR A 97 -8.58 12.46 3.10
C THR A 97 -7.16 12.08 2.69
N VAL A 98 -6.54 11.13 3.40
CA VAL A 98 -5.22 10.60 3.12
C VAL A 98 -5.27 9.10 3.30
N ALA A 99 -4.74 8.34 2.34
CA ALA A 99 -4.43 6.93 2.50
C ALA A 99 -3.20 6.65 1.65
N TYR A 100 -2.00 6.87 2.21
CA TYR A 100 -0.78 6.93 1.40
C TYR A 100 -0.63 5.68 0.53
N PRO A 101 -0.39 5.87 -0.77
CA PRO A 101 -0.01 7.10 -1.48
C PRO A 101 -1.18 7.97 -2.04
N TYR A 102 -2.42 7.56 -1.82
CA TYR A 102 -3.61 8.22 -2.37
C TYR A 102 -4.07 9.43 -1.55
N SER A 103 -4.66 10.38 -2.25
CA SER A 103 -5.41 11.50 -1.67
C SER A 103 -6.91 11.33 -1.89
N GLY A 104 -7.68 11.54 -0.82
CA GLY A 104 -9.14 11.64 -0.88
C GLY A 104 -9.65 12.99 -1.35
N ILE A 105 -8.74 13.96 -1.55
CA ILE A 105 -9.04 15.31 -1.99
C ILE A 105 -8.39 15.50 -3.36
N PRO A 106 -9.01 16.25 -4.29
CA PRO A 106 -8.38 16.55 -5.57
C PRO A 106 -7.00 17.19 -5.41
N THR A 107 -6.01 16.61 -6.08
CA THR A 107 -4.65 17.15 -6.23
C THR A 107 -4.35 17.31 -7.73
N PRO A 108 -3.27 18.02 -8.10
CA PRO A 108 -2.83 18.06 -9.49
C PRO A 108 -2.42 16.68 -10.03
N HIS A 109 -2.10 15.72 -9.17
CA HIS A 109 -1.53 14.43 -9.52
C HIS A 109 -2.61 13.36 -9.57
N ARG A 110 -2.86 12.81 -10.76
CA ARG A 110 -3.87 11.78 -10.98
C ARG A 110 -3.22 10.55 -11.59
N VAL A 111 -3.44 9.39 -10.98
CA VAL A 111 -2.85 8.12 -11.39
C VAL A 111 -3.96 7.17 -11.82
N THR A 112 -3.78 6.54 -12.97
CA THR A 112 -4.69 5.52 -13.52
C THR A 112 -3.89 4.24 -13.72
N LEU A 113 -4.09 3.25 -12.85
CA LEU A 113 -3.53 1.91 -13.05
C LEU A 113 -4.24 1.21 -14.23
N SER A 114 -3.56 0.28 -14.87
CA SER A 114 -4.11 -0.49 -15.99
C SER A 114 -5.42 -1.21 -15.60
N GLY A 115 -6.49 -0.95 -16.35
CA GLY A 115 -7.82 -1.53 -16.09
C GLY A 115 -8.55 -0.96 -14.87
N LYS A 116 -8.06 0.14 -14.28
CA LYS A 116 -8.62 0.78 -13.09
C LYS A 116 -9.15 2.19 -13.39
N SER A 117 -9.87 2.74 -12.42
CA SER A 117 -10.31 4.12 -12.47
C SER A 117 -9.18 5.06 -12.00
N PRO A 118 -9.19 6.32 -12.44
CA PRO A 118 -8.17 7.26 -12.00
C PRO A 118 -8.41 7.73 -10.56
N ALA A 119 -7.32 7.90 -9.80
CA ALA A 119 -7.32 8.36 -8.41
C ALA A 119 -6.31 9.49 -8.19
N TYR A 120 -6.52 10.33 -7.18
CA TYR A 120 -5.57 11.38 -6.83
C TYR A 120 -4.44 10.81 -5.95
N SER A 121 -3.21 11.26 -6.15
CA SER A 121 -2.08 10.97 -5.26
C SER A 121 -1.70 12.18 -4.43
N MET A 122 -1.04 11.97 -3.29
CA MET A 122 -0.70 13.07 -2.37
C MET A 122 0.37 14.01 -2.93
N CYS A 123 1.35 13.49 -3.66
CA CYS A 123 2.47 14.26 -4.22
C CYS A 123 3.09 13.57 -5.43
N ALA A 124 4.14 14.15 -6.00
CA ALA A 124 4.85 13.59 -7.16
C ALA A 124 5.50 12.22 -6.88
N ILE A 125 6.15 12.03 -5.72
CA ILE A 125 6.76 10.73 -5.34
C ILE A 125 5.68 9.67 -5.12
N ASP A 126 4.59 10.03 -4.45
CA ASP A 126 3.45 9.15 -4.25
C ASP A 126 2.81 8.73 -5.58
N ALA A 127 2.68 9.67 -6.53
CA ALA A 127 2.18 9.37 -7.88
C ALA A 127 3.04 8.30 -8.58
N LEU A 128 4.37 8.43 -8.45
CA LEU A 128 5.34 7.51 -9.04
C LEU A 128 5.47 6.18 -8.28
N GLY A 129 5.10 6.16 -7.00
CA GLY A 129 5.13 4.96 -6.16
C GLY A 129 3.92 4.04 -6.32
N ILE A 130 2.75 4.59 -6.68
CA ILE A 130 1.51 3.81 -6.90
C ILE A 130 1.70 2.63 -7.88
N PRO A 131 2.28 2.80 -9.08
CA PRO A 131 2.48 1.70 -10.03
C PRO A 131 3.30 0.55 -9.42
N SER A 132 4.35 0.89 -8.67
CA SER A 132 5.23 -0.08 -8.00
C SER A 132 4.56 -0.77 -6.80
N MET A 133 3.67 -0.07 -6.09
CA MET A 133 2.86 -0.65 -5.01
C MET A 133 1.92 -1.76 -5.52
N PHE A 134 1.30 -1.53 -6.68
CA PHE A 134 0.32 -2.42 -7.29
C PHE A 134 0.90 -3.36 -8.35
N GLU A 135 2.21 -3.28 -8.61
CA GLU A 135 2.92 -4.04 -9.64
C GLU A 135 2.21 -3.97 -11.01
N SER A 136 1.77 -2.77 -11.38
CA SER A 136 0.91 -2.54 -12.54
C SER A 136 1.34 -1.31 -13.35
N ASP A 137 1.20 -1.40 -14.67
CA ASP A 137 1.37 -0.27 -15.58
C ASP A 137 0.39 0.87 -15.24
N ALA A 138 0.79 2.11 -15.51
CA ALA A 138 -0.03 3.28 -15.16
C ALA A 138 0.14 4.47 -16.11
N LEU A 139 -0.89 5.30 -16.15
CA LEU A 139 -0.82 6.67 -16.66
C LEU A 139 -0.91 7.65 -15.48
N ILE A 140 0.05 8.57 -15.40
CA ILE A 140 0.05 9.66 -14.43
C ILE A 140 -0.14 10.97 -15.18
N GLU A 141 -1.18 11.72 -14.82
CA GLU A 141 -1.50 13.05 -15.33
C GLU A 141 -1.22 14.07 -14.22
N SER A 142 -0.48 15.12 -14.56
CA SER A 142 -0.13 16.20 -13.64
C SER A 142 0.01 17.53 -14.37
N GLU A 143 0.42 18.57 -13.66
CA GLU A 143 0.89 19.81 -14.22
C GLU A 143 2.18 20.30 -13.56
N CYS A 144 2.92 21.15 -14.27
CA CYS A 144 4.12 21.79 -13.75
C CYS A 144 3.73 22.79 -12.66
N ALA A 145 4.32 22.65 -11.48
CA ALA A 145 4.05 23.53 -10.35
C ALA A 145 4.50 25.00 -10.57
N HIS A 146 5.30 25.28 -11.60
CA HIS A 146 5.70 26.65 -11.97
C HIS A 146 4.74 27.32 -12.95
N CYS A 147 4.46 26.67 -14.08
CA CYS A 147 3.77 27.28 -15.22
C CYS A 147 2.39 26.67 -15.54
N GLY A 148 2.00 25.58 -14.86
CA GLY A 148 0.73 24.88 -15.11
C GLY A 148 0.70 24.03 -16.39
N GLU A 149 1.83 23.90 -17.10
CA GLU A 149 1.92 23.03 -18.29
C GLU A 149 1.58 21.59 -17.93
N LYS A 150 0.77 20.91 -18.75
CA LYS A 150 0.37 19.53 -18.51
C LYS A 150 1.55 18.57 -18.66
N ILE A 151 1.67 17.67 -17.70
CA ILE A 151 2.69 16.63 -17.64
C ILE A 151 1.95 15.29 -17.70
N ASN A 152 2.33 14.45 -18.65
CA ASN A 152 1.83 13.08 -18.75
C ASN A 152 3.00 12.11 -18.61
N ILE A 153 2.90 11.13 -17.71
CA ILE A 153 3.93 10.12 -17.50
C ILE A 153 3.28 8.75 -17.71
N ASN A 154 3.80 7.98 -18.65
CA ASN A 154 3.42 6.60 -18.86
C ASN A 154 4.44 5.71 -18.15
N VAL A 155 3.98 4.88 -17.23
CA VAL A 155 4.80 3.85 -16.59
C VAL A 155 4.45 2.52 -17.23
N LYS A 156 5.42 1.93 -17.93
CA LYS A 156 5.29 0.60 -18.54
C LYS A 156 6.46 -0.27 -18.14
N ASN A 157 6.19 -1.49 -17.65
CA ASN A 157 7.23 -2.42 -17.19
C ASN A 157 8.22 -1.75 -16.20
N ASN A 158 7.71 -0.98 -15.24
CA ASN A 158 8.49 -0.18 -14.28
C ASN A 158 9.45 0.84 -14.92
N VAL A 159 9.15 1.34 -16.12
CA VAL A 159 9.91 2.42 -16.76
C VAL A 159 9.01 3.64 -16.94
N PRO A 160 9.29 4.77 -16.28
CA PRO A 160 8.55 6.01 -16.47
C PRO A 160 9.04 6.76 -17.71
N VAL A 161 8.11 7.18 -18.58
CA VAL A 161 8.39 8.04 -19.74
C VAL A 161 7.43 9.23 -19.71
N SER A 162 7.97 10.44 -19.69
CA SER A 162 7.19 11.68 -19.59
C SER A 162 7.08 12.44 -20.91
N ASN A 163 5.98 13.18 -21.03
CA ASN A 163 5.84 14.32 -21.92
C ASN A 163 5.48 15.55 -21.08
N PRO A 164 6.32 16.60 -21.06
CA PRO A 164 7.60 16.72 -21.78
C PRO A 164 8.69 15.77 -21.25
N GLU A 165 9.71 15.48 -22.06
CA GLU A 165 10.81 14.58 -21.68
C GLU A 165 11.76 15.18 -20.63
N THR A 166 11.68 16.49 -20.40
CA THR A 166 12.52 17.26 -19.48
C THR A 166 11.98 17.34 -18.06
N VAL A 167 10.99 16.52 -17.71
CA VAL A 167 10.35 16.56 -16.39
C VAL A 167 11.34 16.21 -15.29
N VAL A 168 11.28 17.00 -14.22
CA VAL A 168 12.03 16.79 -12.98
C VAL A 168 11.09 16.83 -11.79
N VAL A 169 11.52 16.26 -10.67
CA VAL A 169 10.77 16.27 -9.41
C VAL A 169 11.55 17.08 -8.39
N GLY A 170 10.90 18.09 -7.80
CA GLY A 170 11.44 18.82 -6.66
C GLY A 170 10.95 18.18 -5.37
N VAL A 171 11.85 18.02 -4.40
CA VAL A 171 11.57 17.40 -3.09
C VAL A 171 11.98 18.32 -1.95
N GLY A 172 11.10 18.50 -0.97
CA GLY A 172 11.44 18.99 0.36
C GLY A 172 10.23 19.33 1.24
N THR A 173 10.27 20.41 2.03
CA THR A 173 9.33 20.65 3.16
C THR A 173 8.59 22.01 3.08
N VAL A 174 7.53 22.26 3.86
CA VAL A 174 6.86 23.58 3.92
C VAL A 174 7.60 24.60 4.80
N THR A 175 7.41 25.91 4.56
CA THR A 175 8.35 27.03 4.83
C THR A 175 8.87 27.28 6.24
N ASP A 176 8.33 26.63 7.29
CA ASP A 176 8.84 26.77 8.67
C ASP A 176 9.31 25.44 9.32
N MET A 177 9.27 24.34 8.57
CA MET A 177 9.67 23.01 9.03
C MET A 177 11.08 22.64 8.55
N THR A 178 11.98 22.22 9.44
CA THR A 178 13.31 21.68 9.08
C THR A 178 13.27 20.20 8.73
N SER A 179 12.13 19.54 8.92
CA SER A 179 11.87 18.13 8.63
C SER A 179 10.37 17.91 8.47
N CYS A 180 9.93 16.81 7.85
CA CYS A 180 8.53 16.41 7.83
C CYS A 180 7.98 16.12 9.24
N SER A 181 8.86 15.98 10.25
CA SER A 181 8.58 15.47 11.58
C SER A 181 8.55 16.55 12.68
N THR A 182 8.75 17.85 12.39
CA THR A 182 8.71 18.88 13.44
C THR A 182 8.04 20.19 12.99
N THR A 183 6.99 20.60 13.71
CA THR A 183 6.36 21.92 13.56
C THR A 183 6.63 22.80 14.79
N SER A 184 6.96 24.07 14.57
CA SER A 184 6.94 25.13 15.59
C SER A 184 5.56 25.79 15.78
N CYS A 185 4.57 25.46 14.92
CA CYS A 185 3.24 26.07 14.90
C CYS A 185 2.06 25.08 14.97
N SER A 186 2.32 23.78 15.13
CA SER A 186 1.30 22.77 15.44
C SER A 186 1.42 22.38 16.91
N THR A 187 0.29 22.13 17.57
CA THR A 187 0.28 21.47 18.88
C THR A 187 0.67 19.99 18.79
N ASP A 188 0.79 19.46 17.57
CA ASP A 188 1.29 18.12 17.30
C ASP A 188 2.81 18.13 17.07
N PRO A 189 3.60 17.41 17.90
CA PRO A 189 5.05 17.33 17.72
C PRO A 189 5.47 16.68 16.39
N ASN A 190 4.60 15.88 15.72
CA ASN A 190 4.89 15.20 14.46
C ASN A 190 3.71 15.31 13.46
N PRO A 191 3.60 16.39 12.69
CA PRO A 191 2.47 16.56 11.77
C PRO A 191 2.52 15.54 10.61
N PRO A 192 1.36 15.16 10.04
CA PRO A 192 1.29 14.25 8.91
C PRO A 192 2.12 14.70 7.70
N VAL A 193 2.78 13.75 7.02
CA VAL A 193 3.58 14.00 5.80
C VAL A 193 2.79 14.75 4.72
N SER A 194 1.49 14.50 4.66
CA SER A 194 0.49 15.13 3.78
C SER A 194 0.42 16.64 3.92
N THR A 195 0.76 17.17 5.11
CA THR A 195 0.75 18.61 5.41
C THR A 195 2.15 19.20 5.48
N SER A 196 3.15 18.40 5.90
CA SER A 196 4.51 18.88 6.13
C SER A 196 5.40 18.83 4.90
N CYS A 197 5.19 17.87 4.00
CA CYS A 197 6.11 17.58 2.90
C CYS A 197 5.43 17.40 1.54
N CYS A 198 4.32 16.66 1.45
CA CYS A 198 3.62 16.46 0.18
C CYS A 198 3.35 17.77 -0.60
N PRO A 199 2.98 18.91 0.03
CA PRO A 199 2.78 20.16 -0.70
C PRO A 199 4.03 20.66 -1.43
N ALA A 200 5.23 20.35 -0.93
CA ALA A 200 6.52 20.76 -1.49
C ALA A 200 7.16 19.70 -2.41
N ILE A 201 6.53 18.54 -2.61
CA ILE A 201 7.01 17.46 -3.48
C ILE A 201 6.23 17.49 -4.79
N GLN A 202 6.80 18.12 -5.82
CA GLN A 202 6.05 18.53 -7.03
C GLN A 202 6.79 18.20 -8.33
N PHE A 203 6.03 18.07 -9.43
CA PHE A 203 6.57 17.96 -10.79
C PHE A 203 6.86 19.33 -11.40
N TYR A 204 7.94 19.40 -12.18
CA TYR A 204 8.31 20.55 -12.99
C TYR A 204 8.62 20.09 -14.41
N CYS A 205 8.14 20.81 -15.42
CA CYS A 205 8.38 20.41 -16.82
C CYS A 205 9.82 20.63 -17.28
N SER A 206 10.65 21.35 -16.50
CA SER A 206 12.08 21.54 -16.75
C SER A 206 12.85 21.90 -15.48
N ASP A 207 14.17 21.67 -15.51
CA ASP A 207 15.12 22.17 -14.51
C ASP A 207 15.01 23.67 -14.26
N LYS A 208 14.82 24.44 -15.33
CA LYS A 208 14.68 25.89 -15.26
C LYS A 208 13.47 26.27 -14.39
N HIS A 209 12.31 25.66 -14.63
CA HIS A 209 11.10 25.95 -13.86
C HIS A 209 11.20 25.51 -12.40
N TRP A 210 11.91 24.41 -12.10
CA TRP A 210 12.23 24.05 -10.73
C TRP A 210 13.10 25.12 -10.05
N SER A 211 14.17 25.58 -10.72
CA SER A 211 15.07 26.62 -10.20
C SER A 211 14.34 27.95 -9.96
N GLU A 212 13.57 28.42 -10.94
CA GLU A 212 12.83 29.69 -10.85
C GLU A 212 11.75 29.64 -9.76
N SER A 213 11.12 28.48 -9.53
CA SER A 213 10.19 28.30 -8.40
C SER A 213 10.88 28.43 -7.05
N ASN A 214 12.07 27.82 -6.90
CA ASN A 214 12.86 27.91 -5.66
C ASN A 214 13.43 29.32 -5.41
N GLU A 215 13.67 30.11 -6.46
CA GLU A 215 14.10 31.51 -6.33
C GLU A 215 12.96 32.44 -5.87
N LYS A 216 11.74 32.24 -6.36
CA LYS A 216 10.58 33.11 -6.09
C LYS A 216 9.96 32.87 -4.72
N ASN A 217 9.83 31.60 -4.34
CA ASN A 217 9.40 31.20 -3.02
C ASN A 217 10.46 30.27 -2.48
N PRO A 218 11.23 30.68 -1.44
CA PRO A 218 12.09 29.77 -0.69
C PRO A 218 11.27 28.76 0.14
N THR A 219 10.28 28.13 -0.49
CA THR A 219 9.77 26.80 -0.18
C THR A 219 10.58 25.82 -1.05
N LYS A 220 11.82 25.51 -0.65
CA LYS A 220 12.11 24.29 0.12
C LYS A 220 11.96 22.97 -0.64
N ALA A 221 11.72 22.95 -1.96
CA ALA A 221 12.00 21.79 -2.81
C ALA A 221 13.51 21.69 -3.11
N GLY A 222 14.32 21.63 -2.05
CA GLY A 222 15.78 21.80 -2.09
C GLY A 222 16.53 20.71 -2.84
N THR A 223 15.92 19.54 -2.98
CA THR A 223 16.49 18.42 -3.75
C THR A 223 15.78 18.30 -5.09
N ARG A 224 16.56 18.30 -6.16
CA ARG A 224 16.10 18.02 -7.52
C ARG A 224 16.40 16.57 -7.85
N LEU A 225 15.40 15.86 -8.35
CA LEU A 225 15.53 14.50 -8.88
C LEU A 225 15.16 14.48 -10.37
N THR A 226 15.86 13.67 -11.16
CA THR A 226 15.34 13.22 -12.46
C THR A 226 14.04 12.45 -12.26
N LEU A 227 13.26 12.30 -13.34
CA LEU A 227 12.06 11.45 -13.30
C LEU A 227 12.38 10.00 -12.87
N LEU A 228 13.48 9.43 -13.36
CA LEU A 228 13.87 8.06 -13.03
C LEU A 228 14.25 7.91 -11.56
N GLU A 229 15.10 8.80 -11.04
CA GLU A 229 15.47 8.82 -9.61
C GLU A 229 14.23 8.96 -8.72
N ALA A 230 13.31 9.85 -9.07
CA ALA A 230 12.06 10.04 -8.32
C ALA A 230 11.16 8.80 -8.35
N PHE A 231 11.12 8.11 -9.50
CA PHE A 231 10.37 6.85 -9.63
C PHE A 231 10.99 5.74 -8.79
N GLU A 232 12.32 5.65 -8.74
CA GLU A 232 13.04 4.69 -7.92
C GLU A 232 12.82 4.95 -6.42
N VAL A 233 12.79 6.22 -6.00
CA VAL A 233 12.42 6.59 -4.62
C VAL A 233 10.98 6.17 -4.30
N GLY A 234 10.02 6.47 -5.18
CA GLY A 234 8.63 6.05 -5.02
C GLY A 234 8.49 4.52 -4.92
N ALA A 235 9.19 3.79 -5.78
CA ALA A 235 9.26 2.33 -5.75
C ALA A 235 9.93 1.80 -4.47
N GLY A 236 10.99 2.45 -4.00
CA GLY A 236 11.69 2.08 -2.77
C GLY A 236 10.83 2.25 -1.51
N VAL A 237 9.99 3.29 -1.47
CA VAL A 237 9.07 3.57 -0.36
C VAL A 237 7.86 2.64 -0.39
N PHE A 238 7.20 2.51 -1.55
CA PHE A 238 5.88 1.88 -1.65
C PHE A 238 5.88 0.47 -2.26
N GLY A 239 6.98 0.05 -2.90
CA GLY A 239 7.11 -1.29 -3.44
C GLY A 239 6.98 -2.35 -2.34
N GLY A 240 6.17 -3.38 -2.61
CA GLY A 240 5.86 -4.43 -1.65
C GLY A 240 4.96 -4.00 -0.48
N ALA A 241 4.43 -2.76 -0.47
CA ALA A 241 3.55 -2.30 0.61
C ALA A 241 2.21 -3.05 0.68
N LEU A 242 1.82 -3.78 -0.36
CA LEU A 242 0.65 -4.67 -0.34
C LEU A 242 1.00 -6.12 0.08
N GLN A 243 2.29 -6.46 0.17
CA GLN A 243 2.79 -7.81 0.47
C GLN A 243 2.87 -8.09 1.98
N GLY A 244 2.27 -7.25 2.84
CA GLY A 244 2.33 -7.33 4.30
C GLY A 244 1.65 -8.55 4.94
N PHE A 245 1.17 -9.49 4.12
CA PHE A 245 0.80 -10.83 4.53
C PHE A 245 1.64 -11.81 3.74
N LYS A 246 2.14 -12.84 4.41
CA LYS A 246 2.35 -14.09 3.69
C LYS A 246 0.98 -14.56 3.26
N ASN A 247 0.61 -14.26 2.01
CA ASN A 247 -0.54 -14.87 1.36
C ASN A 247 -0.18 -16.32 1.05
N GLU A 248 0.12 -17.06 2.11
CA GLU A 248 0.52 -18.44 2.08
C GLU A 248 -0.50 -19.22 2.90
N MET A 249 -0.81 -20.41 2.41
CA MET A 249 -1.47 -21.43 3.20
C MET A 249 -0.56 -22.64 3.20
N THR A 250 0.01 -22.93 4.36
CA THR A 250 0.83 -24.14 4.53
C THR A 250 -0.08 -25.31 4.88
N ILE A 251 0.18 -26.45 4.29
CA ILE A 251 -0.58 -27.68 4.49
C ILE A 251 0.36 -28.72 5.08
N GLN A 252 0.01 -29.23 6.26
CA GLN A 252 0.67 -30.35 6.89
C GLN A 252 -0.33 -31.50 7.00
N THR A 253 0.13 -32.72 6.71
CA THR A 253 -0.71 -33.92 6.73
C THR A 253 -0.32 -34.83 7.88
N GLU A 254 -1.31 -35.26 8.66
CA GLU A 254 -1.18 -36.35 9.62
C GLU A 254 -2.08 -37.53 9.21
N ALA A 255 -2.04 -38.62 9.98
CA ALA A 255 -2.72 -39.86 9.60
C ALA A 255 -4.25 -39.72 9.45
N ASP A 256 -4.87 -38.88 10.27
CA ASP A 256 -6.32 -38.72 10.44
C ASP A 256 -6.80 -37.26 10.32
N LYS A 257 -5.91 -36.33 9.96
CA LYS A 257 -6.23 -34.90 9.85
C LYS A 257 -5.27 -34.18 8.92
N ILE A 258 -5.74 -33.03 8.42
CA ILE A 258 -4.95 -32.02 7.72
C ILE A 258 -4.88 -30.79 8.61
N ILE A 259 -3.70 -30.18 8.70
CA ILE A 259 -3.50 -28.90 9.38
C ILE A 259 -3.22 -27.86 8.30
N LEU A 260 -4.16 -26.93 8.15
CA LEU A 260 -3.97 -25.74 7.35
C LEU A 260 -3.45 -24.63 8.26
N GLU A 261 -2.40 -23.94 7.84
CA GLU A 261 -1.84 -22.79 8.55
C GLU A 261 -1.88 -21.55 7.65
N SER A 262 -2.54 -20.50 8.11
CA SER A 262 -2.58 -19.20 7.43
C SER A 262 -2.85 -18.06 8.40
N GLU A 263 -2.17 -16.92 8.22
CA GLU A 263 -2.43 -15.70 9.00
C GLU A 263 -3.89 -15.23 8.84
N ARG A 264 -4.54 -15.57 7.72
CA ARG A 264 -5.95 -15.24 7.46
C ARG A 264 -6.94 -15.99 8.36
N PHE A 265 -6.55 -17.09 9.01
CA PHE A 265 -7.46 -17.81 9.92
C PHE A 265 -7.69 -17.09 11.24
N THR A 266 -6.89 -16.06 11.54
CA THR A 266 -7.16 -15.15 12.65
C THR A 266 -8.39 -14.26 12.39
N CYS A 267 -8.77 -14.06 11.13
CA CYS A 267 -9.97 -13.32 10.72
C CYS A 267 -11.21 -14.24 10.83
N LYS A 268 -12.12 -13.92 11.75
CA LYS A 268 -13.32 -14.74 12.01
C LYS A 268 -14.15 -15.02 10.76
N GLY A 269 -14.50 -14.00 9.98
CA GLY A 269 -15.27 -14.21 8.75
C GLY A 269 -14.51 -14.95 7.64
N CYS A 270 -13.17 -14.86 7.60
CA CYS A 270 -12.34 -15.60 6.66
C CYS A 270 -12.35 -17.09 7.01
N LEU A 271 -12.19 -17.39 8.30
CA LEU A 271 -12.29 -18.72 8.85
C LEU A 271 -13.68 -19.33 8.63
N GLU A 272 -14.75 -18.57 8.85
CA GLU A 272 -16.13 -19.01 8.60
C GLU A 272 -16.35 -19.41 7.15
N ARG A 273 -15.90 -18.58 6.17
CA ARG A 273 -16.00 -18.92 4.75
C ARG A 273 -15.20 -20.18 4.37
N VAL A 274 -13.99 -20.31 4.91
CA VAL A 274 -13.16 -21.50 4.65
C VAL A 274 -13.85 -22.74 5.23
N ASN A 275 -14.36 -22.66 6.46
CA ASN A 275 -15.13 -23.74 7.08
C ASN A 275 -16.35 -24.12 6.25
N GLU A 276 -17.14 -23.16 5.78
CA GLU A 276 -18.29 -23.41 4.90
C GLU A 276 -17.89 -24.10 3.59
N ALA A 277 -16.76 -23.69 3.00
CA ALA A 277 -16.27 -24.26 1.74
C ALA A 277 -15.77 -25.70 1.88
N ILE A 278 -15.21 -26.08 3.04
CA ILE A 278 -14.64 -27.42 3.25
C ILE A 278 -15.58 -28.38 3.97
N ALA A 279 -16.51 -27.91 4.80
CA ALA A 279 -17.30 -28.77 5.70
C ALA A 279 -18.19 -29.79 4.97
N ASN A 280 -18.53 -29.55 3.70
CA ASN A 280 -19.38 -30.43 2.89
C ASN A 280 -18.58 -31.33 1.93
N LEU A 281 -17.25 -31.27 1.98
CA LEU A 281 -16.39 -32.11 1.17
C LEU A 281 -16.44 -33.57 1.68
N PRO A 282 -16.58 -34.58 0.79
CA PRO A 282 -16.73 -35.99 1.18
C PRO A 282 -15.53 -36.54 1.96
N GLU A 283 -14.37 -35.89 1.84
CA GLU A 283 -13.12 -36.23 2.51
C GLU A 283 -13.12 -35.85 4.02
N VAL A 284 -13.95 -34.87 4.41
CA VAL A 284 -14.00 -34.29 5.76
C VAL A 284 -14.98 -35.06 6.64
N THR A 285 -14.52 -35.53 7.80
CA THR A 285 -15.28 -36.50 8.64
C THR A 285 -15.75 -35.96 9.97
N GLY A 286 -15.46 -34.70 10.26
CA GLY A 286 -15.86 -34.01 11.48
C GLY A 286 -15.84 -32.51 11.30
N GLN A 287 -16.21 -31.78 12.36
CA GLN A 287 -16.13 -30.32 12.32
C GLN A 287 -14.66 -29.89 12.39
N PRO A 288 -14.21 -29.00 11.48
CA PRO A 288 -12.90 -28.40 11.60
C PRO A 288 -12.75 -27.59 12.90
N GLU A 289 -11.58 -27.68 13.52
CA GLU A 289 -11.25 -26.95 14.75
C GLU A 289 -10.19 -25.89 14.48
N SER A 290 -10.38 -24.67 14.98
CA SER A 290 -9.45 -23.56 14.75
C SER A 290 -8.71 -23.15 16.02
N ALA A 291 -7.41 -22.88 15.90
CA ALA A 291 -6.59 -22.34 16.97
C ALA A 291 -5.59 -21.30 16.41
N GLY A 292 -5.87 -20.01 16.62
CA GLY A 292 -5.01 -18.93 16.12
C GLY A 292 -4.96 -18.90 14.59
N ASN A 293 -3.78 -19.15 14.03
CA ASN A 293 -3.54 -19.23 12.58
C ASN A 293 -3.69 -20.65 12.01
N LEU A 294 -4.16 -21.62 12.82
CA LEU A 294 -4.33 -23.02 12.43
C LEU A 294 -5.80 -23.38 12.26
N LEU A 295 -6.06 -24.20 11.25
CA LEU A 295 -7.32 -24.90 11.03
C LEU A 295 -7.05 -26.40 10.87
N ILE A 296 -7.58 -27.19 11.80
CA ILE A 296 -7.43 -28.64 11.87
C ILE A 296 -8.66 -29.27 11.26
N VAL A 297 -8.47 -30.01 10.17
CA VAL A 297 -9.54 -30.63 9.37
C VAL A 297 -9.46 -32.15 9.53
N PRO A 298 -10.37 -32.79 10.26
CA PRO A 298 -10.40 -34.25 10.39
C PRO A 298 -10.77 -34.92 9.07
N ILE A 299 -10.03 -35.95 8.68
CA ILE A 299 -10.21 -36.70 7.43
C ILE A 299 -10.19 -38.21 7.67
N ASN A 300 -10.80 -38.99 6.78
CA ASN A 300 -10.84 -40.47 6.87
C ASN A 300 -10.13 -41.17 5.71
N ILE A 301 -9.70 -40.42 4.69
CA ILE A 301 -8.99 -40.96 3.52
C ILE A 301 -7.79 -40.07 3.22
N ASN A 302 -6.62 -40.69 3.09
CA ASN A 302 -5.34 -40.02 2.92
C ASN A 302 -4.78 -40.31 1.51
N HIS A 303 -5.48 -39.84 0.48
CA HIS A 303 -4.97 -39.80 -0.88
C HIS A 303 -4.56 -38.37 -1.25
N ASP A 304 -3.47 -38.21 -2.00
CA ASP A 304 -2.98 -36.90 -2.44
C ASP A 304 -4.07 -36.04 -3.13
N THR A 305 -5.02 -36.68 -3.81
CA THR A 305 -6.14 -36.00 -4.47
C THR A 305 -7.11 -35.36 -3.47
N ASP A 306 -7.36 -36.04 -2.34
CA ASP A 306 -8.29 -35.61 -1.28
C ASP A 306 -7.73 -34.39 -0.55
N ILE A 307 -6.43 -34.42 -0.25
CA ILE A 307 -5.69 -33.29 0.35
C ILE A 307 -5.75 -32.07 -0.57
N ARG A 308 -5.55 -32.27 -1.89
CA ARG A 308 -5.62 -31.18 -2.87
C ARG A 308 -7.03 -30.60 -3.01
N ASN A 309 -8.08 -31.40 -2.89
CA ASN A 309 -9.46 -30.91 -2.94
C ASN A 309 -9.74 -29.95 -1.77
N ILE A 310 -9.39 -30.34 -0.56
CA ILE A 310 -9.53 -29.50 0.65
C ILE A 310 -8.67 -28.23 0.50
N ALA A 311 -7.43 -28.37 0.06
CA ALA A 311 -6.53 -27.25 -0.19
C ALA A 311 -7.12 -26.23 -1.17
N ASN A 312 -7.60 -26.70 -2.33
CA ASN A 312 -8.15 -25.85 -3.38
C ASN A 312 -9.44 -25.15 -2.92
N ALA A 313 -10.30 -25.84 -2.17
CA ALA A 313 -11.53 -25.26 -1.63
C ALA A 313 -11.21 -24.14 -0.62
N ALA A 314 -10.29 -24.39 0.32
CA ALA A 314 -9.84 -23.39 1.27
C ALA A 314 -9.16 -22.20 0.59
N GLN A 315 -8.28 -22.45 -0.39
CA GLN A 315 -7.62 -21.42 -1.18
C GLN A 315 -8.65 -20.54 -1.91
N THR A 316 -9.59 -21.16 -2.63
CA THR A 316 -10.66 -20.46 -3.36
C THR A 316 -11.50 -19.60 -2.42
N ALA A 317 -11.86 -20.12 -1.24
CA ALA A 317 -12.62 -19.37 -0.25
C ALA A 317 -11.86 -18.14 0.28
N LEU A 318 -10.54 -18.26 0.50
CA LEU A 318 -9.70 -17.13 0.91
C LEU A 318 -9.54 -16.09 -0.20
N GLU A 319 -9.34 -16.51 -1.45
CA GLU A 319 -9.18 -15.64 -2.61
C GLU A 319 -10.50 -14.96 -3.02
N SER A 320 -11.64 -15.55 -2.65
CA SER A 320 -12.98 -14.97 -2.88
C SER A 320 -13.37 -13.88 -1.85
N ASP A 321 -12.51 -13.58 -0.87
CA ASP A 321 -12.78 -12.49 0.09
C ASP A 321 -12.90 -11.15 -0.65
N PRO A 322 -14.08 -10.49 -0.63
CA PRO A 322 -14.28 -9.24 -1.35
C PRO A 322 -13.39 -8.10 -0.82
N TYR A 323 -12.89 -8.21 0.41
CA TYR A 323 -12.06 -7.19 1.03
C TYR A 323 -10.56 -7.48 0.94
N TYR A 324 -10.17 -8.71 0.58
CA TYR A 324 -8.75 -9.08 0.48
C TYR A 324 -8.51 -10.19 -0.57
N PRO A 325 -8.77 -9.90 -1.86
CA PRO A 325 -8.77 -10.89 -2.94
C PRO A 325 -7.36 -11.14 -3.51
N PHE A 326 -6.36 -11.25 -2.64
CA PHE A 326 -5.00 -11.54 -3.10
C PHE A 326 -4.80 -13.04 -3.28
N PRO A 327 -4.08 -13.45 -4.35
CA PRO A 327 -3.71 -14.84 -4.59
C PRO A 327 -3.03 -15.45 -3.35
N VAL A 328 -3.41 -16.67 -3.01
CA VAL A 328 -2.85 -17.43 -1.90
C VAL A 328 -1.92 -18.51 -2.45
N THR A 329 -0.64 -18.43 -2.12
CA THR A 329 0.35 -19.46 -2.44
C THR A 329 0.15 -20.66 -1.52
N VAL A 330 -0.19 -21.82 -2.07
CA VAL A 330 -0.32 -23.06 -1.29
C VAL A 330 1.02 -23.79 -1.20
N ILE A 331 1.45 -24.13 0.01
CA ILE A 331 2.72 -24.79 0.30
C ILE A 331 2.44 -26.13 1.00
N TYR A 332 2.78 -27.24 0.36
CA TYR A 332 2.66 -28.58 0.93
C TYR A 332 3.94 -28.92 1.71
N ARG A 333 3.82 -29.30 2.98
CA ARG A 333 4.93 -29.69 3.87
C ARG A 333 4.79 -31.13 4.35
#